data_AF-A0A419T0D7-F1
#
_entry.id   AF-A0A419T0D7-F1
#
_cell.length_a   1.000
_cell.length_b   1.000
_cell.length_c   1.000
_cell.angle_alpha   90.00
_cell.angle_beta   90.00
_cell.angle_gamma   90.00
#
_symmetry.space_group_name_H-M   'P 1'
#
loop_
_entity.id
_entity.type
_entity.pdbx_description
1 polymer ?
#
loop_
_entity_poly.entity_id
_entity_poly.type
_entity_poly.pdbx_seq_one_letter_code
_entity_poly.pdbx_strand_id
1 'polypeptide(L)' 'MKLNSIEEIVFHISDDMDYNALSDKINGFHVNLIEQKLRSSDYSMEEKVAVVNQISQQLKIRERNGIIS' A
#
# COMPACT_ATOMS: atom_id res chain seq x y z
N MET A 1 8.62 -4.15 21.82
CA MET A 1 7.85 -3.65 20.67
C MET A 1 7.42 -4.83 19.84
N LYS A 2 6.11 -5.13 19.75
CA LYS A 2 5.60 -6.14 18.82
C LYS A 2 5.61 -5.52 17.42
N LEU A 3 6.49 -5.98 16.55
CA LEU A 3 6.36 -5.76 15.13
C LEU A 3 5.09 -6.50 14.71
N ASN A 4 4.03 -5.76 14.37
CA ASN A 4 2.89 -6.34 13.67
C ASN A 4 3.35 -6.65 12.24
N SER A 5 4.17 -7.68 12.10
CA SER A 5 4.52 -8.28 10.83
C SER A 5 3.30 -9.04 10.37
N ILE A 6 2.72 -8.67 9.23
CA ILE A 6 1.73 -9.51 8.56
C ILE A 6 2.52 -10.76 8.15
N GLU A 7 2.32 -11.86 8.90
CA GLU A 7 3.20 -13.03 8.83
C GLU A 7 3.06 -13.84 7.54
N GLU A 8 1.95 -13.71 6.81
CA GLU A 8 1.80 -14.35 5.49
C GLU A 8 0.57 -13.79 4.78
N ILE A 9 0.75 -13.22 3.58
CA ILE A 9 -0.37 -12.96 2.67
C ILE A 9 -0.43 -14.11 1.68
N VAL A 10 -1.35 -15.05 1.90
CA VAL A 10 -1.54 -16.22 1.02
C VAL A 10 -2.57 -15.87 -0.06
N PHE A 11 -2.13 -15.85 -1.32
CA PHE A 11 -3.02 -15.70 -2.48
C PHE A 11 -3.24 -17.07 -3.13
N HIS A 12 -4.49 -17.46 -3.29
CA HIS A 12 -4.85 -18.62 -4.10
C HIS A 12 -5.04 -18.15 -5.54
N ILE A 13 -4.06 -18.43 -6.39
CA ILE A 13 -4.05 -18.04 -7.81
C ILE A 13 -4.70 -19.17 -8.62
N SER A 14 -5.76 -18.88 -9.39
CA SER A 14 -6.30 -19.82 -10.38
C SER A 14 -5.55 -19.65 -11.70
N ASP A 15 -5.53 -20.70 -12.53
CA ASP A 15 -4.79 -20.69 -13.80
C ASP A 15 -5.24 -19.57 -14.77
N ASP A 16 -6.50 -19.11 -14.66
CA ASP A 16 -7.07 -18.03 -15.47
C ASP A 16 -7.07 -16.64 -14.79
N MET A 17 -6.25 -16.42 -13.76
CA MET A 17 -6.33 -15.20 -12.96
C MET A 17 -5.87 -13.96 -13.73
N ASP A 18 -6.74 -12.94 -13.75
CA ASP A 18 -6.39 -11.60 -14.24
C ASP A 18 -5.44 -10.91 -13.26
N TYR A 19 -4.16 -10.82 -13.65
CA TYR A 19 -3.12 -10.15 -12.87
C TYR A 19 -3.41 -8.66 -12.65
N ASN A 20 -4.17 -8.01 -13.53
CA ASN A 20 -4.58 -6.62 -13.31
C ASN A 20 -5.60 -6.55 -12.17
N ALA A 21 -6.59 -7.44 -12.15
CA ALA A 21 -7.56 -7.52 -11.07
C ALA A 21 -6.91 -7.88 -9.71
N LEU A 22 -5.88 -8.73 -9.72
CA LEU A 22 -5.09 -9.02 -8.52
C LEU A 22 -4.30 -7.78 -8.06
N SER A 23 -3.64 -7.09 -8.98
CA SER A 23 -2.89 -5.85 -8.71
C SER A 23 -3.81 -4.78 -8.11
N ASP A 24 -4.99 -4.56 -8.69
CA ASP A 24 -5.98 -3.61 -8.19
C ASP A 24 -6.43 -3.96 -6.77
N LYS A 25 -6.64 -5.23 -6.47
CA LYS A 25 -7.01 -5.71 -5.14
C LYS A 25 -5.89 -5.47 -4.11
N ILE A 26 -4.65 -5.74 -4.49
CA ILE A 26 -3.46 -5.50 -3.65
C ILE A 26 -3.29 -3.99 -3.40
N ASN A 27 -3.44 -3.16 -4.43
CA ASN A 27 -3.39 -1.71 -4.32
C ASN A 27 -4.49 -1.19 -3.39
N GLY A 28 -5.72 -1.66 -3.55
CA GLY A 28 -6.84 -1.32 -2.67
C GLY A 28 -6.59 -1.70 -1.21
N PHE A 29 -5.99 -2.88 -0.96
CA PHE A 29 -5.59 -3.29 0.38
C PHE A 29 -4.55 -2.35 0.99
N HIS A 30 -3.51 -1.97 0.24
CA HIS A 30 -2.49 -1.05 0.72
C HIS A 30 -3.05 0.34 1.04
N VAL A 31 -3.94 0.87 0.19
CA VAL A 31 -4.60 2.17 0.43
C VAL A 31 -5.40 2.13 1.74
N ASN A 32 -6.23 1.10 1.94
CA ASN A 32 -7.01 0.93 3.16
C ASN A 32 -6.13 0.82 4.41
N LEU A 33 -5.02 0.09 4.33
CA LEU A 33 -4.08 -0.05 5.42
C LEU A 33 -3.41 1.28 5.79
N ILE A 34 -2.99 2.07 4.78
CA ILE A 34 -2.40 3.39 4.97
C ILE A 34 -3.43 4.33 5.61
N GLU A 35 -4.65 4.37 5.08
CA GLU A 35 -5.72 5.20 5.63
C GLU A 35 -6.02 4.84 7.07
N GLN A 36 -6.17 3.56 7.40
CA GLN A 36 -6.41 3.10 8.76
C GLN A 36 -5.30 3.56 9.71
N LYS A 37 -4.03 3.39 9.32
CA LYS A 37 -2.87 3.81 10.13
C LYS A 37 -2.82 5.32 10.33
N LEU A 38 -3.11 6.11 9.30
CA LEU A 38 -3.18 7.57 9.39
C LEU A 38 -4.36 8.04 10.23
N ARG A 39 -5.50 7.36 10.18
CA ARG A 39 -6.66 7.68 11.02
C ARG A 39 -6.38 7.39 12.49
N SER A 40 -5.66 6.30 12.79
CA SER A 40 -5.31 5.92 14.16
C SER A 40 -4.10 6.65 14.73
N SER A 41 -3.40 7.47 13.95
CA SER A 41 -2.23 8.22 14.44
C SER A 41 -2.62 9.57 15.02
N ASP A 42 -1.81 10.03 15.98
CA ASP A 42 -1.92 11.35 16.61
C ASP A 42 -1.36 12.50 15.75
N TYR A 43 -1.12 12.24 14.46
CA TYR A 43 -0.61 13.26 13.54
C TYR A 43 -1.63 14.37 13.30
N SER A 44 -1.13 15.58 13.09
CA SER A 44 -1.93 16.68 12.56
C SER A 44 -2.35 16.40 11.11
N MET A 45 -3.29 17.17 10.58
CA MET A 45 -3.71 17.02 9.19
C MET A 45 -2.53 17.27 8.23
N GLU A 46 -1.71 18.27 8.53
CA GLU A 46 -0.53 18.63 7.75
C GLU A 46 0.51 17.50 7.75
N GLU A 47 0.73 16.87 8.90
CA GLU A 47 1.63 15.72 9.03
C GLU A 47 1.09 14.50 8.27
N LYS A 48 -0.22 14.22 8.33
CA LYS A 48 -0.84 13.15 7.54
C LYS A 48 -0.66 13.40 6.04
N VAL A 49 -0.85 14.63 5.58
CA VAL A 49 -0.61 15.03 4.18
C VAL A 49 0.87 14.85 3.81
N ALA A 50 1.79 15.23 4.68
CA ALA A 50 3.23 15.06 4.44
C ALA A 50 3.61 13.58 4.28
N VAL A 51 3.06 12.69 5.13
CA VAL A 51 3.27 11.23 5.00
C VAL A 51 2.75 10.70 3.67
N VAL A 52 1.54 11.09 3.26
CA VAL A 52 0.98 10.68 1.95
C VAL A 52 1.87 11.15 0.81
N ASN A 53 2.32 12.41 0.84
CA ASN A 53 3.23 12.96 -0.16
C ASN A 53 4.54 12.19 -0.23
N GLN A 54 5.12 11.82 0.92
CA GLN A 54 6.34 11.03 0.97
C GLN A 54 6.14 9.64 0.38
N ILE A 55 5.03 8.95 0.70
CA ILE A 55 4.69 7.66 0.10
C ILE A 55 4.56 7.80 -1.41
N SER A 56 3.83 8.80 -1.91
CA SER A 56 3.69 9.06 -3.35
C SER A 56 5.03 9.33 -4.04
N GLN A 57 5.94 10.07 -3.39
CA GLN A 57 7.28 10.30 -3.93
C GLN A 57 8.09 9.00 -4.00
N GLN A 58 8.05 8.17 -2.97
CA GLN A 58 8.74 6.88 -2.98
C GLN A 58 8.20 5.94 -4.06
N LEU A 59 6.88 5.91 -4.26
CA LEU A 59 6.26 5.14 -5.34
C LEU A 59 6.71 5.64 -6.72
N LYS A 60 6.76 6.96 -6.93
CA LYS A 60 7.29 7.55 -8.18
C LYS A 60 8.76 7.23 -8.43
N ILE A 61 9.59 7.20 -7.38
CA ILE A 61 11.02 6.84 -7.52
C ILE A 61 11.18 5.38 -7.93
N ARG A 62 10.29 4.51 -7.44
CA ARG A 62 10.25 3.08 -7.80
C ARG A 62 9.53 2.82 -9.11
N GLU A 63 8.85 3.81 -9.66
CA GLU A 63 8.16 3.71 -10.93
C GLU A 63 9.20 3.71 -12.07
N ARG A 64 9.25 2.59 -12.79
CA ARG A 64 9.99 2.48 -14.04
C ARG A 64 9.03 2.02 -15.13
N ASN A 65 8.77 2.88 -16.10
CA ASN A 65 7.81 2.65 -17.19
C ASN A 65 6.38 2.35 -16.70
N GLY A 66 5.88 3.07 -15.68
CA GLY A 66 4.54 2.84 -15.13
C GLY A 66 4.43 1.62 -14.20
N ILE A 67 5.52 0.88 -13.99
CA ILE A 67 5.57 -0.29 -13.09
C ILE A 67 6.34 0.11 -11.84
N ILE A 68 5.71 -0.07 -10.68
CA ILE A 68 6.35 0.12 -9.37
C ILE A 68 6.97 -1.23 -8.97
N SER A 69 8.29 -1.28 -8.88
CA SER A 69 9.08 -2.46 -8.49
C SER A 69 9.69 -2.33 -7.10
#